data_AF-A0A966VEK6-F1
#
_entry.id   AF-A0A966VEK6-F1
#
_cell.length_a   1.000
_cell.length_b   1.000
_cell.length_c   1.000
_cell.angle_alpha   90.00
_cell.angle_beta   90.00
_cell.angle_gamma   90.00
#
_symmetry.space_group_name_H-M   'P 1'
#
loop_
_entity.id
_entity.type
_entity.pdbx_description
1 polymer ?
#
loop_
_entity_poly.entity_id
_entity_poly.type
_entity_poly.pdbx_seq_one_letter_code
_entity_poly.pdbx_strand_id
1 'polypeptide(L)'
;MRGWIYSVETKKCLSTGCGCPTEWEEMSEQHDSQEVVDDASWRIYESMEGTMLRVHHSSGRWHVSTNRKLNAYQSRWSSPRTFGDQMEAVLRHLLETQEDDGTAPNLHTMSSFLESLDPSHVYCFILRNEESNRIQCTVPEAWADKLVYVGHHPLGAPPAFEAWTFAEDDNERQAHALLSKLSTLRRQTVEGTWREVHALVVKVFSDAYREAVRVRGAHPNIRVRYLEVRADAELREALIRYFPFYRPIFDEVEHALHHATLYLHGAYVTRYIRNDRAVLPRDEFVFVKKVHEHYLQDREKNRIYPQTIRTILEALPPAQLHRVLKSVQEHGASTPRDGRFAREEERARDDRYHARDARDARDARDEEHRPPRDGRSSRDYRPREERHHHHRPRYYERPREEQRYAPPRREVMARDFLPRSLEPPSPSVVTWASVVRPAPETVT
;
A
#
# COMPACT_ATOMS: atom_id res chain seq x y z
N MET A 1 -13.83 3.30 16.72
CA MET A 1 -14.66 3.91 15.65
C MET A 1 -13.78 4.23 14.44
N ARG A 2 -14.04 3.66 13.25
CA ARG A 2 -13.35 4.04 11.99
C ARG A 2 -14.33 4.79 11.07
N GLY A 3 -13.85 5.83 10.38
CA GLY A 3 -14.61 6.54 9.35
C GLY A 3 -15.86 7.30 9.81
N TRP A 4 -15.94 7.72 11.07
CA TRP A 4 -16.95 8.70 11.48
C TRP A 4 -16.53 10.11 11.04
N ILE A 5 -17.48 10.90 10.56
CA ILE A 5 -17.30 12.27 10.09
C ILE A 5 -18.09 13.20 11.01
N TYR A 6 -17.44 14.24 11.51
CA TYR A 6 -18.04 15.25 12.39
C TYR A 6 -17.81 16.65 11.82
N SER A 7 -18.82 17.50 11.92
CA SER A 7 -18.64 18.94 11.71
C SER A 7 -17.96 19.54 12.94
N VAL A 8 -16.77 20.10 12.77
CA VAL A 8 -16.02 20.76 13.86
C VAL A 8 -16.77 21.99 14.37
N GLU A 9 -17.50 22.68 13.50
CA GLU A 9 -18.28 23.88 13.78
C GLU A 9 -19.58 23.54 14.53
N THR A 10 -20.45 22.71 13.95
CA THR A 10 -21.78 22.42 14.54
C THR A 10 -21.77 21.32 15.61
N LYS A 11 -20.63 20.64 15.80
CA LYS A 11 -20.45 19.44 16.65
C LYS A 11 -21.36 18.25 16.30
N LYS A 12 -22.09 18.30 15.18
CA LYS A 12 -22.94 17.21 14.71
C LYS A 12 -22.13 16.13 13.99
N CYS A 13 -22.51 14.88 14.16
CA CYS A 13 -22.04 13.80 13.30
C CYS A 13 -22.70 13.95 11.91
N LEU A 14 -21.87 14.01 10.87
CA LEU A 14 -22.30 14.11 9.47
C LEU A 14 -22.38 12.75 8.79
N SER A 15 -21.62 11.76 9.27
CA SER A 15 -21.69 10.39 8.79
C SER A 15 -21.10 9.48 9.87
N THR A 16 -21.88 8.52 10.34
CA THR A 16 -21.36 7.43 11.16
C THR A 16 -20.68 6.42 10.25
N GLY A 17 -19.53 5.91 10.68
CA GLY A 17 -18.91 4.80 9.98
C GLY A 17 -19.67 3.51 10.20
N CYS A 18 -19.73 2.66 9.17
CA CYS A 18 -20.08 1.24 9.26
C CYS A 18 -19.37 0.62 10.49
N GLY A 19 -20.05 -0.30 11.19
CA GLY A 19 -19.42 -1.06 12.25
C GLY A 19 -18.08 -1.63 11.79
N CYS A 20 -17.06 -1.51 12.62
CA CYS A 20 -15.75 -2.03 12.27
C CYS A 20 -15.79 -3.53 12.55
N PRO A 21 -15.69 -4.41 11.53
CA PRO A 21 -15.54 -5.82 11.82
C PRO A 21 -14.28 -6.02 12.68
N THR A 22 -14.41 -6.82 13.73
CA THR A 22 -13.27 -7.36 14.48
C THR A 22 -12.70 -8.53 13.67
N GLU A 23 -11.38 -8.69 13.64
CA GLU A 23 -10.77 -9.83 12.95
C GLU A 23 -10.89 -11.09 13.84
N TRP A 24 -11.15 -12.27 13.26
CA TRP A 24 -11.46 -13.48 14.04
C TRP A 24 -10.38 -13.82 15.10
N GLU A 25 -9.11 -13.61 14.78
CA GLU A 25 -8.00 -13.83 15.73
C GLU A 25 -8.10 -12.94 16.96
N GLU A 26 -8.30 -11.63 16.78
CA GLU A 26 -8.46 -10.65 17.88
C GLU A 26 -9.60 -11.04 18.82
N MET A 27 -10.63 -11.74 18.31
CA MET A 27 -11.76 -12.25 19.08
C MET A 27 -11.45 -13.58 19.78
N SER A 28 -10.79 -14.51 19.10
CA SER A 28 -10.43 -15.82 19.65
C SER A 28 -9.42 -15.75 20.80
N GLU A 29 -8.67 -14.67 20.91
CA GLU A 29 -7.81 -14.38 22.07
C GLU A 29 -8.59 -13.84 23.30
N GLN A 30 -9.81 -13.32 23.09
CA GLN A 30 -10.60 -12.61 24.11
C GLN A 30 -11.77 -13.44 24.67
N HIS A 31 -12.27 -14.41 23.91
CA HIS A 31 -13.41 -15.25 24.24
C HIS A 31 -13.08 -16.73 24.06
N ASP A 32 -13.76 -17.61 24.80
CA ASP A 32 -13.67 -19.04 24.52
C ASP A 32 -14.28 -19.31 23.14
N SER A 33 -13.40 -19.57 22.17
CA SER A 33 -13.78 -19.71 20.75
C SER A 33 -14.81 -20.81 20.51
N GLN A 34 -14.92 -21.78 21.42
CA GLN A 34 -15.85 -22.91 21.30
C GLN A 34 -17.31 -22.44 21.41
N GLU A 35 -17.64 -21.58 22.39
CA GLU A 35 -19.00 -21.05 22.59
C GLU A 35 -19.45 -20.14 21.44
N VAL A 36 -18.50 -19.48 20.77
CA VAL A 36 -18.78 -18.55 19.66
C VAL A 36 -19.11 -19.30 18.37
N VAL A 37 -18.46 -20.45 18.08
CA VAL A 37 -18.60 -21.15 16.79
C VAL A 37 -19.87 -22.00 16.70
N ASP A 38 -20.29 -22.64 17.80
CA ASP A 38 -21.37 -23.64 17.78
C ASP A 38 -22.80 -23.04 17.72
N ASP A 39 -22.95 -21.71 17.70
CA ASP A 39 -24.24 -21.06 17.54
C ASP A 39 -24.77 -21.16 16.10
N ALA A 40 -25.84 -21.93 15.90
CA ALA A 40 -26.59 -21.99 14.65
C ALA A 40 -27.21 -20.63 14.22
N SER A 41 -27.01 -19.56 15.02
CA SER A 41 -27.36 -18.21 14.64
C SER A 41 -26.44 -17.59 13.56
N TRP A 42 -25.25 -18.10 13.22
CA TRP A 42 -24.45 -17.48 12.15
C TRP A 42 -25.05 -17.64 10.73
N ARG A 43 -25.32 -16.53 10.03
CA ARG A 43 -25.19 -16.41 8.56
C ARG A 43 -23.74 -15.97 8.29
N ILE A 44 -23.16 -15.91 7.08
CA ILE A 44 -23.55 -16.44 5.78
C ILE A 44 -22.95 -15.58 4.57
N TYR A 45 -22.27 -14.41 4.85
CA TYR A 45 -21.73 -13.28 4.00
C TYR A 45 -20.32 -13.16 3.31
N GLU A 46 -20.13 -13.32 1.98
CA GLU A 46 -18.78 -13.24 1.34
C GLU A 46 -18.06 -11.88 1.51
N SER A 47 -16.80 -11.90 1.96
CA SER A 47 -15.94 -10.70 2.04
C SER A 47 -15.35 -10.30 0.69
N MET A 48 -16.00 -9.38 -0.01
CA MET A 48 -15.43 -8.73 -1.20
C MET A 48 -14.19 -7.88 -0.88
N GLU A 49 -13.14 -8.04 -1.69
CA GLU A 49 -11.93 -7.21 -1.63
C GLU A 49 -12.14 -5.88 -2.40
N GLY A 50 -12.06 -4.75 -1.68
CA GLY A 50 -12.27 -3.43 -2.26
C GLY A 50 -12.13 -2.29 -1.26
N THR A 51 -12.52 -1.10 -1.71
CA THR A 51 -12.54 0.14 -0.91
C THR A 51 -13.98 0.52 -0.60
N MET A 52 -14.32 0.59 0.69
CA MET A 52 -15.58 1.16 1.15
C MET A 52 -15.63 2.66 0.86
N LEU A 53 -16.58 3.07 0.03
CA LEU A 53 -16.94 4.44 -0.29
C LEU A 53 -18.24 4.82 0.40
N ARG A 54 -18.35 6.08 0.82
CA ARG A 54 -19.59 6.63 1.38
C ARG A 54 -19.95 7.95 0.73
N VAL A 55 -21.15 7.98 0.16
CA VAL A 55 -21.78 9.15 -0.45
C VAL A 55 -22.73 9.75 0.57
N HIS A 56 -22.58 11.05 0.85
CA HIS A 56 -23.43 11.77 1.79
C HIS A 56 -23.55 13.24 1.40
N HIS A 57 -24.69 13.84 1.71
CA HIS A 57 -24.94 15.26 1.45
C HIS A 57 -24.66 16.08 2.72
N SER A 58 -23.82 17.11 2.61
CA SER A 58 -23.59 18.05 3.71
C SER A 58 -23.25 19.45 3.20
N SER A 59 -23.79 20.47 3.87
CA SER A 59 -23.59 21.89 3.54
C SER A 59 -23.96 22.24 2.08
N GLY A 60 -25.06 21.66 1.58
CA GLY A 60 -25.56 21.90 0.22
C GLY A 60 -24.71 21.29 -0.90
N ARG A 61 -23.88 20.28 -0.58
CA ARG A 61 -23.03 19.57 -1.55
C ARG A 61 -22.96 18.08 -1.23
N TRP A 62 -22.80 17.27 -2.27
CA TRP A 62 -22.50 15.85 -2.16
C TRP A 62 -21.00 15.62 -1.94
N HIS A 63 -20.67 14.64 -1.10
CA HIS A 63 -19.30 14.26 -0.77
C HIS A 63 -19.14 12.74 -0.93
N VAL A 64 -18.13 12.34 -1.72
CA VAL A 64 -17.70 10.95 -1.82
C VAL A 64 -16.46 10.76 -0.96
N SER A 65 -16.57 9.93 0.08
CA SER A 65 -15.53 9.70 1.08
C SER A 65 -15.09 8.24 1.13
N THR A 66 -13.95 7.96 1.75
CA THR A 66 -13.48 6.60 2.09
C THR A 66 -13.43 6.43 3.60
N ASN A 67 -13.26 5.19 4.08
CA ASN A 67 -13.06 4.89 5.52
C ASN A 67 -11.97 5.73 6.23
N ARG A 68 -11.00 6.33 5.51
CA ARG A 68 -9.87 7.09 6.08
C ARG A 68 -9.74 8.53 5.58
N LYS A 69 -10.50 8.96 4.57
CA LYS A 69 -10.38 10.30 3.94
C LYS A 69 -11.75 10.82 3.53
N LEU A 70 -12.02 12.09 3.85
CA LEU A 70 -13.27 12.79 3.49
C LEU A 70 -13.46 12.92 1.97
N ASN A 71 -12.37 13.01 1.20
CA ASN A 71 -12.41 13.17 -0.25
C ASN A 71 -11.79 11.94 -0.95
N ALA A 72 -12.65 11.14 -1.61
CA ALA A 72 -12.25 9.99 -2.41
C ALA A 72 -11.45 10.39 -3.66
N TYR A 73 -11.68 11.58 -4.22
CA TYR A 73 -10.90 12.16 -5.34
C TYR A 73 -9.50 12.64 -4.94
N GLN A 74 -9.10 12.44 -3.68
CA GLN A 74 -7.73 12.62 -3.19
C GLN A 74 -7.21 11.34 -2.50
N SER A 75 -7.90 10.22 -2.71
CA SER A 75 -7.59 8.92 -2.13
C SER A 75 -7.32 7.92 -3.23
N ARG A 76 -6.14 7.31 -3.20
CA ARG A 76 -5.73 6.20 -4.07
C ARG A 76 -4.78 5.29 -3.32
N TRP A 77 -4.73 4.04 -3.74
CA TRP A 77 -3.70 3.08 -3.35
C TRP A 77 -3.22 2.40 -4.63
N SER A 78 -1.91 2.46 -4.90
CA SER A 78 -1.14 1.97 -6.07
C SER A 78 -1.62 2.39 -7.49
N SER A 79 -2.92 2.43 -7.75
CA SER A 79 -3.54 2.90 -8.99
C SER A 79 -3.17 4.36 -9.31
N PRO A 80 -2.99 4.72 -10.59
CA PRO A 80 -2.86 6.12 -10.99
C PRO A 80 -4.13 6.94 -10.69
N ARG A 81 -5.31 6.31 -10.82
CA ARG A 81 -6.64 6.91 -10.59
C ARG A 81 -6.98 6.93 -9.10
N THR A 82 -7.77 7.91 -8.69
CA THR A 82 -8.36 7.96 -7.35
C THR A 82 -9.61 7.12 -7.26
N PHE A 83 -10.05 6.78 -6.05
CA PHE A 83 -11.27 5.99 -5.86
C PHE A 83 -12.53 6.76 -6.30
N GLY A 84 -12.50 8.10 -6.27
CA GLY A 84 -13.54 8.94 -6.87
C GLY A 84 -13.57 8.77 -8.39
N ASP A 85 -12.42 8.89 -9.06
CA ASP A 85 -12.32 8.70 -10.53
C ASP A 85 -12.73 7.29 -10.97
N GLN A 86 -12.37 6.27 -10.16
CA GLN A 86 -12.75 4.87 -10.41
C GLN A 86 -14.26 4.67 -10.26
N MET A 87 -14.88 5.19 -9.20
CA MET A 87 -16.34 5.13 -9.00
C MET A 87 -17.08 5.82 -10.15
N GLU A 88 -16.61 7.00 -10.58
CA GLU A 88 -17.19 7.71 -11.73
C GLU A 88 -17.04 6.93 -13.04
N ALA A 89 -15.86 6.33 -13.29
CA ALA A 89 -15.64 5.53 -14.49
C ALA A 89 -16.54 4.28 -14.52
N VAL A 90 -16.78 3.63 -13.37
CA VAL A 90 -17.73 2.52 -13.27
C VAL A 90 -19.15 3.03 -13.53
N LEU A 91 -19.64 4.02 -12.76
CA LEU A 91 -21.00 4.55 -12.91
C LEU A 91 -21.30 5.00 -14.34
N ARG A 92 -20.38 5.74 -14.98
CA ARG A 92 -20.54 6.16 -16.37
C ARG A 92 -20.77 4.97 -17.30
N HIS A 93 -19.93 3.94 -17.21
CA HIS A 93 -20.10 2.74 -18.04
C HIS A 93 -21.41 2.00 -17.75
N LEU A 94 -21.84 1.90 -16.49
CA LEU A 94 -23.11 1.26 -16.13
C LEU A 94 -24.32 2.03 -16.68
N LEU A 95 -24.24 3.35 -16.76
CA LEU A 95 -25.30 4.24 -17.21
C LEU A 95 -25.30 4.42 -18.74
N GLU A 96 -24.15 4.26 -19.41
CA GLU A 96 -24.00 4.21 -20.88
C GLU A 96 -24.43 2.86 -21.47
N THR A 97 -24.34 1.75 -20.72
CA THR A 97 -24.64 0.39 -21.23
C THR A 97 -26.12 0.01 -21.11
N GLN A 98 -26.94 0.82 -20.43
CA GLN A 98 -28.39 0.63 -20.43
C GLN A 98 -28.92 1.17 -21.77
N GLU A 99 -29.52 0.30 -22.58
CA GLU A 99 -30.14 0.73 -23.85
C GLU A 99 -31.20 1.80 -23.57
N ASP A 100 -31.24 2.83 -24.42
CA ASP A 100 -32.10 4.00 -24.24
C ASP A 100 -33.57 3.63 -24.53
N ASP A 101 -34.25 3.13 -23.48
CA ASP A 101 -35.68 2.82 -23.49
C ASP A 101 -36.59 4.07 -23.64
N GLY A 102 -35.99 5.27 -23.71
CA GLY A 102 -36.69 6.55 -23.83
C GLY A 102 -37.43 7.00 -22.57
N THR A 103 -37.39 6.21 -21.49
CA THR A 103 -38.02 6.51 -20.19
C THR A 103 -36.99 6.83 -19.10
N ALA A 104 -35.71 6.57 -19.35
CA ALA A 104 -34.64 6.90 -18.42
C ALA A 104 -34.31 8.41 -18.36
N PRO A 105 -34.31 9.06 -17.19
CA PRO A 105 -33.68 10.37 -17.04
C PRO A 105 -32.17 10.27 -17.37
N ASN A 106 -31.63 11.33 -17.98
CA ASN A 106 -30.24 11.46 -18.43
C ASN A 106 -29.22 11.45 -17.26
N LEU A 107 -29.00 10.26 -16.70
CA LEU A 107 -28.09 9.98 -15.59
C LEU A 107 -26.62 9.83 -16.05
N HIS A 108 -26.23 10.42 -17.18
CA HIS A 108 -24.90 10.24 -17.81
C HIS A 108 -23.73 10.86 -17.03
N THR A 109 -23.97 11.50 -15.88
CA THR A 109 -22.94 12.16 -15.07
C THR A 109 -23.01 11.76 -13.60
N MET A 110 -21.86 11.81 -12.91
CA MET A 110 -21.80 11.66 -11.46
C MET A 110 -22.72 12.66 -10.74
N SER A 111 -22.81 13.90 -11.21
CA SER A 111 -23.73 14.90 -10.64
C SER A 111 -25.19 14.44 -10.73
N SER A 112 -25.63 13.98 -11.90
CA SER A 112 -26.99 13.46 -12.10
C SER A 112 -27.29 12.27 -11.19
N PHE A 113 -26.34 11.33 -11.05
CA PHE A 113 -26.46 10.21 -10.11
C PHE A 113 -26.60 10.71 -8.65
N LEU A 114 -25.74 11.63 -8.21
CA LEU A 114 -25.78 12.18 -6.86
C LEU A 114 -27.08 12.97 -6.58
N GLU A 115 -27.56 13.75 -7.55
CA GLU A 115 -28.82 14.49 -7.46
C GLU A 115 -30.07 13.59 -7.38
N SER A 116 -29.97 12.33 -7.80
CA SER A 116 -31.05 11.33 -7.67
C SER A 116 -31.12 10.66 -6.29
N LEU A 117 -30.12 10.89 -5.42
CA LEU A 117 -30.07 10.34 -4.07
C LEU A 117 -30.79 11.23 -3.05
N ASP A 118 -31.32 10.64 -1.98
CA ASP A 118 -31.93 11.38 -0.89
C ASP A 118 -30.83 12.02 0.01
N PRO A 119 -30.77 13.35 0.13
CA PRO A 119 -29.77 14.04 0.95
C PRO A 119 -29.92 13.77 2.46
N SER A 120 -30.99 13.12 2.92
CA SER A 120 -31.18 12.70 4.31
C SER A 120 -30.49 11.36 4.66
N HIS A 121 -29.81 10.72 3.68
CA HIS A 121 -29.16 9.42 3.84
C HIS A 121 -27.64 9.44 3.57
N VAL A 122 -26.95 8.45 4.14
CA VAL A 122 -25.57 8.08 3.80
C VAL A 122 -25.62 6.75 3.04
N TYR A 123 -25.08 6.71 1.83
CA TYR A 123 -25.04 5.52 0.97
C TYR A 123 -23.65 4.89 0.99
N CYS A 124 -23.59 3.58 1.18
CA CYS A 124 -22.35 2.80 1.26
C CYS A 124 -22.17 1.93 0.01
N PHE A 125 -20.96 1.97 -0.56
CA PHE A 125 -20.55 1.17 -1.72
C PHE A 125 -19.20 0.50 -1.47
N ILE A 126 -19.00 -0.72 -1.97
CA ILE A 126 -17.68 -1.33 -2.11
C ILE A 126 -17.25 -1.16 -3.58
N LEU A 127 -16.24 -0.33 -3.79
CA LEU A 127 -15.51 -0.28 -5.05
C LEU A 127 -14.48 -1.42 -5.05
N ARG A 128 -14.70 -2.47 -5.84
CA ARG A 128 -13.77 -3.61 -5.95
C ARG A 128 -12.47 -3.17 -6.62
N ASN A 129 -11.39 -3.89 -6.30
CA ASN A 129 -10.07 -3.55 -6.80
C ASN A 129 -9.91 -3.89 -8.31
N GLU A 130 -9.25 -3.00 -9.03
CA GLU A 130 -8.67 -3.20 -10.36
C GLU A 130 -7.37 -4.02 -10.28
N GLU A 131 -6.86 -4.45 -11.44
CA GLU A 131 -5.54 -5.10 -11.58
C GLU A 131 -4.40 -4.31 -10.91
N SER A 132 -4.52 -2.98 -10.92
CA SER A 132 -3.52 -2.09 -10.32
C SER A 132 -3.54 -2.05 -8.79
N ASN A 133 -4.65 -2.41 -8.10
CA ASN A 133 -4.77 -2.24 -6.64
C ASN A 133 -5.28 -3.48 -5.88
N ARG A 134 -5.44 -4.63 -6.56
CA ARG A 134 -5.75 -5.93 -5.94
C ARG A 134 -4.68 -6.42 -4.97
N ILE A 135 -5.08 -7.28 -4.03
CA ILE A 135 -4.21 -8.01 -3.11
C ILE A 135 -4.12 -9.47 -3.53
N GLN A 136 -5.27 -10.13 -3.62
CA GLN A 136 -5.37 -11.55 -3.93
C GLN A 136 -6.60 -11.90 -4.76
N CYS A 137 -7.75 -11.23 -4.53
CA CYS A 137 -8.97 -11.54 -5.25
C CYS A 137 -8.84 -11.28 -6.75
N THR A 138 -9.51 -12.12 -7.54
CA THR A 138 -9.66 -11.90 -8.97
C THR A 138 -10.40 -10.59 -9.23
N VAL A 139 -9.90 -9.84 -10.21
CA VAL A 139 -10.51 -8.59 -10.65
C VAL A 139 -11.75 -8.98 -11.47
N PRO A 140 -12.93 -8.39 -11.22
CA PRO A 140 -14.09 -8.69 -12.04
C PRO A 140 -13.89 -8.19 -13.47
N GLU A 141 -14.12 -9.07 -14.44
CA GLU A 141 -14.12 -8.73 -15.85
C GLU A 141 -15.29 -7.78 -16.16
N ALA A 142 -16.47 -8.10 -15.65
CA ALA A 142 -17.65 -7.27 -15.77
C ALA A 142 -17.51 -5.98 -14.95
N TRP A 143 -17.82 -4.84 -15.59
CA TRP A 143 -17.94 -3.56 -14.90
C TRP A 143 -19.04 -3.54 -13.84
N ALA A 144 -20.07 -4.36 -14.05
CA ALA A 144 -21.19 -4.53 -13.14
C ALA A 144 -20.75 -4.80 -11.70
N ASP A 145 -19.76 -5.67 -11.54
CA ASP A 145 -19.33 -6.15 -10.24
C ASP A 145 -18.35 -5.18 -9.57
N LYS A 146 -17.83 -4.16 -10.29
CA LYS A 146 -16.78 -3.26 -9.79
C LYS A 146 -17.26 -2.26 -8.75
N LEU A 147 -18.55 -1.94 -8.72
CA LEU A 147 -19.16 -1.06 -7.71
C LEU A 147 -20.39 -1.72 -7.11
N VAL A 148 -20.23 -2.27 -5.92
CA VAL A 148 -21.29 -2.99 -5.21
C VAL A 148 -21.95 -2.05 -4.22
N TYR A 149 -23.26 -1.82 -4.37
CA TYR A 149 -24.04 -1.14 -3.35
C TYR A 149 -24.24 -2.06 -2.14
N VAL A 150 -23.96 -1.56 -0.93
CA VAL A 150 -24.01 -2.37 0.31
C VAL A 150 -25.18 -1.98 1.22
N GLY A 151 -25.74 -0.79 1.03
CA GLY A 151 -26.86 -0.28 1.84
C GLY A 151 -26.74 1.22 2.10
N HIS A 152 -27.69 1.72 2.89
CA HIS A 152 -27.76 3.11 3.30
C HIS A 152 -28.34 3.23 4.71
N HIS A 153 -28.12 4.37 5.36
CA HIS A 153 -28.72 4.68 6.65
C HIS A 153 -28.99 6.19 6.80
N PRO A 154 -29.95 6.61 7.65
CA PRO A 154 -30.23 8.02 7.86
C PRO A 154 -29.02 8.80 8.37
N LEU A 155 -28.94 10.08 7.98
CA LEU A 155 -27.86 11.00 8.33
C LEU A 155 -27.82 11.23 9.85
N GLY A 156 -26.69 10.88 10.48
CA GLY A 156 -26.48 11.04 11.92
C GLY A 156 -27.08 9.91 12.79
N ALA A 157 -27.86 8.99 12.21
CA ALA A 157 -28.18 7.72 12.86
C ALA A 157 -27.00 6.74 12.68
N PRO A 158 -26.67 5.89 13.68
CA PRO A 158 -25.72 4.80 13.47
C PRO A 158 -26.25 3.85 12.38
N PRO A 159 -25.36 3.17 11.63
CA PRO A 159 -25.79 2.20 10.64
C PRO A 159 -26.41 1.00 11.37
N ALA A 160 -27.73 0.85 11.29
CA ALA A 160 -28.39 -0.40 11.65
C ALA A 160 -27.93 -1.48 10.64
N PHE A 161 -27.31 -2.56 11.11
CA PHE A 161 -26.88 -3.64 10.23
C PHE A 161 -28.07 -4.37 9.59
N GLU A 162 -29.26 -4.32 10.21
CA GLU A 162 -30.53 -4.75 9.61
C GLU A 162 -30.85 -4.06 8.26
N ALA A 163 -30.37 -2.83 8.04
CA ALA A 163 -30.53 -2.11 6.77
C ALA A 163 -29.53 -2.55 5.68
N TRP A 164 -28.58 -3.43 6.01
CA TRP A 164 -27.59 -4.00 5.08
C TRP A 164 -28.18 -5.27 4.47
N THR A 165 -29.28 -5.11 3.75
CA THR A 165 -29.88 -6.19 2.96
C THR A 165 -28.95 -6.51 1.78
N PHE A 166 -28.03 -7.46 2.00
CA PHE A 166 -27.63 -8.39 0.94
C PHE A 166 -28.91 -9.15 0.55
N ALA A 167 -29.65 -8.59 -0.39
CA ALA A 167 -31.10 -8.79 -0.45
C ALA A 167 -31.47 -10.21 -0.92
N GLU A 168 -31.98 -11.00 0.02
CA GLU A 168 -33.05 -11.96 -0.24
C GLU A 168 -34.35 -11.15 -0.41
N ASP A 169 -34.48 -10.62 -1.65
CA ASP A 169 -35.65 -10.07 -2.35
C ASP A 169 -36.44 -8.83 -1.85
N ASP A 170 -36.65 -8.56 -0.56
CA ASP A 170 -37.91 -7.83 -0.18
C ASP A 170 -37.88 -6.31 0.15
N ASN A 171 -36.78 -5.56 -0.08
CA ASN A 171 -36.68 -4.12 0.30
C ASN A 171 -36.65 -3.13 -0.89
N GLU A 172 -37.57 -3.33 -1.85
CA GLU A 172 -37.56 -2.69 -3.16
C GLU A 172 -37.91 -1.18 -3.19
N ARG A 173 -38.91 -0.72 -2.43
CA ARG A 173 -39.84 0.31 -2.96
C ARG A 173 -39.41 1.79 -2.96
N GLN A 174 -38.37 2.20 -2.24
CA GLN A 174 -37.94 3.62 -2.23
C GLN A 174 -36.64 3.88 -3.00
N ALA A 175 -35.84 2.85 -3.26
CA ALA A 175 -34.64 2.94 -4.09
C ALA A 175 -34.88 2.40 -5.51
N HIS A 176 -36.12 2.01 -5.84
CA HIS A 176 -36.45 1.17 -6.99
C HIS A 176 -36.14 1.79 -8.36
N ALA A 177 -36.30 3.10 -8.57
CA ALA A 177 -36.06 3.71 -9.90
C ALA A 177 -34.57 3.75 -10.31
N LEU A 178 -33.67 3.72 -9.32
CA LEU A 178 -32.22 3.74 -9.53
C LEU A 178 -31.61 2.33 -9.32
N LEU A 179 -32.08 1.59 -8.32
CA LEU A 179 -31.64 0.21 -8.08
C LEU A 179 -32.23 -0.81 -9.03
N SER A 180 -33.41 -0.60 -9.66
CA SER A 180 -33.85 -1.50 -10.75
C SER A 180 -32.89 -1.43 -11.94
N LYS A 181 -32.41 -0.23 -12.28
CA LYS A 181 -31.38 -0.02 -13.31
C LYS A 181 -30.04 -0.62 -12.93
N LEU A 182 -29.67 -0.55 -11.65
CA LEU A 182 -28.49 -1.23 -11.10
C LEU A 182 -28.75 -2.70 -10.71
N SER A 183 -29.95 -3.27 -10.95
CA SER A 183 -30.26 -4.69 -10.64
C SER A 183 -29.94 -5.66 -11.78
N THR A 184 -29.66 -5.13 -12.97
CA THR A 184 -29.02 -5.88 -14.06
C THR A 184 -27.53 -6.09 -13.83
N LEU A 185 -26.94 -5.42 -12.83
CA LEU A 185 -25.66 -5.81 -12.26
C LEU A 185 -25.85 -7.16 -11.58
N ARG A 186 -25.06 -8.15 -11.99
CA ARG A 186 -25.35 -9.56 -11.72
C ARG A 186 -25.36 -9.83 -10.21
N ARG A 187 -26.51 -10.26 -9.67
CA ARG A 187 -26.59 -10.82 -8.32
C ARG A 187 -25.66 -12.05 -8.24
N GLN A 188 -24.49 -11.91 -7.60
CA GLN A 188 -23.72 -13.08 -7.15
C GLN A 188 -24.34 -13.56 -5.83
N THR A 189 -25.36 -14.42 -5.93
CA THR A 189 -25.72 -15.34 -4.85
C THR A 189 -24.64 -16.43 -4.77
N VAL A 190 -23.69 -16.26 -3.84
CA VAL A 190 -22.66 -17.24 -3.48
C VAL A 190 -22.45 -17.18 -1.95
N GLU A 191 -22.19 -18.32 -1.31
CA GLU A 191 -22.34 -18.57 0.14
C GLU A 191 -21.04 -18.27 0.97
N GLY A 192 -21.12 -17.62 2.16
CA GLY A 192 -20.05 -17.62 3.20
C GLY A 192 -19.91 -16.44 4.24
N THR A 193 -20.30 -16.44 5.57
CA THR A 193 -19.77 -15.57 6.73
C THR A 193 -20.26 -14.11 7.18
N TRP A 194 -21.38 -13.85 7.93
CA TRP A 194 -21.78 -12.73 8.88
C TRP A 194 -23.25 -12.89 9.48
N ARG A 195 -23.59 -12.85 10.82
CA ARG A 195 -24.96 -12.57 11.42
C ARG A 195 -24.85 -11.95 12.83
N GLU A 196 -25.95 -11.39 13.31
CA GLU A 196 -26.11 -10.57 14.52
C GLU A 196 -26.87 -11.28 15.66
N VAL A 197 -26.18 -11.42 16.79
CA VAL A 197 -26.71 -11.23 18.15
C VAL A 197 -25.77 -10.21 18.81
N HIS A 198 -26.27 -9.03 19.16
CA HIS A 198 -25.45 -7.85 19.54
C HIS A 198 -24.43 -7.38 18.47
N ALA A 199 -24.85 -7.26 17.20
CA ALA A 199 -24.11 -6.66 16.08
C ALA A 199 -22.62 -7.07 15.93
N LEU A 200 -22.27 -8.29 16.34
CA LEU A 200 -20.87 -8.74 16.34
C LEU A 200 -20.45 -9.19 14.94
N VAL A 201 -19.96 -8.22 14.16
CA VAL A 201 -19.49 -8.45 12.80
C VAL A 201 -18.04 -8.94 12.86
N VAL A 202 -17.82 -10.22 12.52
CA VAL A 202 -16.49 -10.85 12.58
C VAL A 202 -15.96 -11.12 11.19
N LYS A 203 -14.71 -10.71 10.92
CA LYS A 203 -14.08 -10.95 9.63
C LYS A 203 -13.06 -12.09 9.72
N VAL A 204 -13.36 -13.16 9.00
CA VAL A 204 -12.47 -14.30 8.78
C VAL A 204 -11.63 -14.03 7.52
N PHE A 205 -10.34 -14.33 7.58
CA PHE A 205 -9.41 -14.23 6.46
C PHE A 205 -8.65 -15.54 6.31
N SER A 206 -8.29 -15.91 5.09
CA SER A 206 -7.31 -16.97 4.87
C SER A 206 -5.89 -16.48 5.15
N ASP A 207 -4.99 -17.37 5.56
CA ASP A 207 -3.60 -17.02 5.83
C ASP A 207 -2.88 -16.49 4.57
N ALA A 208 -3.25 -17.01 3.40
CA ALA A 208 -2.77 -16.50 2.12
C ALA A 208 -3.18 -15.03 1.87
N TYR A 209 -4.37 -14.62 2.33
CA TYR A 209 -4.83 -13.23 2.26
C TYR A 209 -4.08 -12.35 3.27
N ARG A 210 -3.94 -12.82 4.52
CA ARG A 210 -3.18 -12.13 5.57
C ARG A 210 -1.73 -11.89 5.16
N GLU A 211 -1.09 -12.90 4.58
CA GLU A 211 0.27 -12.78 4.05
C GLU A 211 0.34 -11.75 2.92
N ALA A 212 -0.61 -11.78 1.98
CA ALA A 212 -0.68 -10.81 0.91
C ALA A 212 -0.91 -9.37 1.44
N VAL A 213 -1.73 -9.18 2.48
CA VAL A 213 -1.92 -7.90 3.20
C VAL A 213 -0.63 -7.46 3.91
N ARG A 214 0.07 -8.37 4.60
CA ARG A 214 1.36 -8.12 5.28
C ARG A 214 2.43 -7.66 4.29
N VAL A 215 2.56 -8.37 3.18
CA VAL A 215 3.48 -8.05 2.08
C VAL A 215 3.11 -6.71 1.44
N ARG A 216 1.82 -6.48 1.13
CA ARG A 216 1.30 -5.20 0.61
C ARG A 216 1.61 -4.01 1.52
N GLY A 217 1.42 -4.17 2.83
CA GLY A 217 1.63 -3.12 3.82
C GLY A 217 0.71 -1.89 3.68
N ALA A 218 1.00 -0.85 4.46
CA ALA A 218 0.15 0.33 4.56
C ALA A 218 0.48 1.45 3.56
N HIS A 219 1.66 1.44 2.92
CA HIS A 219 2.13 2.55 2.11
C HIS A 219 1.40 2.64 0.76
N PRO A 220 0.80 3.79 0.37
CA PRO A 220 -0.03 3.89 -0.84
C PRO A 220 0.77 4.03 -2.15
N ASN A 221 2.04 4.45 -2.07
CA ASN A 221 2.96 4.47 -3.21
C ASN A 221 3.81 3.19 -3.21
N ILE A 222 3.61 2.37 -4.25
CA ILE A 222 4.27 1.07 -4.43
C ILE A 222 5.81 1.18 -4.57
N ARG A 223 6.35 2.31 -5.09
CA ARG A 223 7.81 2.55 -5.13
C ARG A 223 8.41 2.63 -3.73
N VAL A 224 7.73 3.30 -2.81
CA VAL A 224 8.19 3.43 -1.42
C VAL A 224 7.95 2.13 -0.65
N ARG A 225 6.83 1.42 -0.91
CA ARG A 225 6.61 0.08 -0.34
C ARG A 225 7.73 -0.89 -0.73
N TYR A 226 8.15 -0.87 -2.00
CA TYR A 226 9.30 -1.65 -2.45
C TYR A 226 10.56 -1.30 -1.65
N LEU A 227 10.87 -0.01 -1.47
CA LEU A 227 12.01 0.44 -0.64
C LEU A 227 11.90 0.01 0.83
N GLU A 228 10.69 -0.08 1.41
CA GLU A 228 10.47 -0.61 2.77
C GLU A 228 10.85 -2.08 2.89
N VAL A 229 10.45 -2.93 1.93
CA VAL A 229 10.69 -4.38 1.99
C VAL A 229 12.01 -4.81 1.37
N ARG A 230 12.67 -3.96 0.58
CA ARG A 230 13.83 -4.30 -0.27
C ARG A 230 14.97 -5.05 0.44
N ALA A 231 15.23 -4.70 1.70
CA ALA A 231 16.28 -5.30 2.53
C ALA A 231 15.93 -6.72 3.00
N ASP A 232 14.65 -7.05 3.08
CA ASP A 232 14.13 -8.38 3.37
C ASP A 232 13.90 -9.13 2.04
N ALA A 233 14.71 -10.15 1.78
CA ALA A 233 14.62 -10.90 0.53
C ALA A 233 13.28 -11.63 0.39
N GLU A 234 12.72 -12.16 1.46
CA GLU A 234 11.47 -12.94 1.42
C GLU A 234 10.28 -12.02 1.16
N LEU A 235 10.17 -10.90 1.89
CA LEU A 235 9.11 -9.90 1.65
C LEU A 235 9.24 -9.24 0.29
N ARG A 236 10.46 -9.01 -0.22
CA ARG A 236 10.69 -8.46 -1.56
C ARG A 236 10.23 -9.42 -2.66
N GLU A 237 10.64 -10.69 -2.62
CA GLU A 237 10.21 -11.68 -3.62
C GLU A 237 8.70 -11.96 -3.51
N ALA A 238 8.14 -11.97 -2.30
CA ALA A 238 6.68 -12.04 -2.11
C ALA A 238 5.97 -10.83 -2.73
N LEU A 239 6.48 -9.60 -2.55
CA LEU A 239 5.89 -8.41 -3.15
C LEU A 239 5.92 -8.48 -4.69
N ILE A 240 7.03 -8.94 -5.28
CA ILE A 240 7.14 -9.14 -6.73
C ILE A 240 6.13 -10.20 -7.21
N ARG A 241 5.94 -11.29 -6.45
CA ARG A 241 5.01 -12.38 -6.76
C ARG A 241 3.55 -11.95 -6.70
N TYR A 242 3.14 -11.19 -5.69
CA TYR A 242 1.75 -10.69 -5.56
C TYR A 242 1.45 -9.52 -6.51
N PHE A 243 2.46 -8.72 -6.89
CA PHE A 243 2.31 -7.51 -7.69
C PHE A 243 3.12 -7.54 -9.00
N PRO A 244 2.95 -8.56 -9.88
CA PRO A 244 3.80 -8.74 -11.06
C PRO A 244 3.68 -7.59 -12.07
N PHE A 245 2.51 -6.94 -12.16
CA PHE A 245 2.31 -5.74 -12.99
C PHE A 245 3.25 -4.58 -12.63
N TYR A 246 3.70 -4.52 -11.38
CA TYR A 246 4.60 -3.47 -10.87
C TYR A 246 6.08 -3.79 -11.04
N ARG A 247 6.44 -4.94 -11.64
CA ARG A 247 7.85 -5.31 -11.87
C ARG A 247 8.69 -4.24 -12.58
N PRO A 248 8.21 -3.56 -13.66
CA PRO A 248 8.96 -2.47 -14.28
C PRO A 248 9.25 -1.32 -13.30
N ILE A 249 8.34 -1.03 -12.37
CA ILE A 249 8.52 0.00 -11.35
C ILE A 249 9.55 -0.42 -10.30
N PHE A 250 9.65 -1.72 -9.98
CA PHE A 250 10.70 -2.24 -9.11
C PHE A 250 12.08 -2.16 -9.78
N ASP A 251 12.16 -2.54 -11.06
CA ASP A 251 13.38 -2.43 -11.86
C ASP A 251 13.83 -0.96 -12.03
N GLU A 252 12.89 -0.01 -12.23
CA GLU A 252 13.16 1.43 -12.20
C GLU A 252 13.79 1.89 -10.87
N VAL A 253 13.33 1.37 -9.74
CA VAL A 253 13.84 1.74 -8.41
C VAL A 253 15.26 1.21 -8.19
N GLU A 254 15.58 -0.02 -8.61
CA GLU A 254 16.96 -0.53 -8.55
C GLU A 254 17.90 0.26 -9.48
N HIS A 255 17.46 0.60 -10.70
CA HIS A 255 18.23 1.46 -11.61
C HIS A 255 18.45 2.86 -11.02
N ALA A 256 17.41 3.47 -10.44
CA ALA A 256 17.52 4.78 -9.80
C ALA A 256 18.49 4.74 -8.61
N LEU A 257 18.49 3.68 -7.81
CA LEU A 257 19.40 3.48 -6.70
C LEU A 257 20.85 3.27 -7.16
N HIS A 258 21.07 2.52 -8.24
CA HIS A 258 22.40 2.36 -8.85
C HIS A 258 22.93 3.69 -9.39
N HIS A 259 22.13 4.41 -10.17
CA HIS A 259 22.48 5.72 -10.72
C HIS A 259 22.76 6.74 -9.60
N ALA A 260 21.91 6.79 -8.57
CA ALA A 260 22.13 7.65 -7.40
C ALA A 260 23.42 7.29 -6.65
N THR A 261 23.77 6.01 -6.55
CA THR A 261 25.04 5.57 -5.97
C THR A 261 26.24 6.15 -6.72
N LEU A 262 26.26 6.04 -8.06
CA LEU A 262 27.35 6.55 -8.89
C LEU A 262 27.43 8.08 -8.87
N TYR A 263 26.30 8.76 -8.99
CA TYR A 263 26.19 10.22 -8.93
C TYR A 263 26.68 10.77 -7.59
N LEU A 264 26.18 10.25 -6.47
CA LEU A 264 26.54 10.73 -5.12
C LEU A 264 28.00 10.40 -4.77
N HIS A 265 28.55 9.30 -5.30
CA HIS A 265 29.99 9.03 -5.25
C HIS A 265 30.79 10.10 -6.00
N GLY A 266 30.42 10.44 -7.24
CA GLY A 266 31.06 11.50 -8.02
C GLY A 266 30.99 12.88 -7.35
N ALA A 267 29.84 13.20 -6.77
CA ALA A 267 29.64 14.42 -5.96
C ALA A 267 30.52 14.44 -4.71
N TYR A 268 30.65 13.31 -3.99
CA TYR A 268 31.55 13.16 -2.85
C TYR A 268 33.02 13.38 -3.23
N VAL A 269 33.50 12.72 -4.30
CA VAL A 269 34.88 12.85 -4.79
C VAL A 269 35.19 14.30 -5.17
N THR A 270 34.30 14.92 -5.94
CA THR A 270 34.43 16.33 -6.37
C THR A 270 34.50 17.27 -5.16
N ARG A 271 33.59 17.11 -4.21
CA ARG A 271 33.49 18.02 -3.05
C ARG A 271 34.59 17.83 -2.00
N TYR A 272 34.90 16.60 -1.61
CA TYR A 272 35.75 16.31 -0.45
C TYR A 272 37.15 15.79 -0.78
N ILE A 273 37.38 15.27 -1.98
CA ILE A 273 38.71 14.79 -2.41
C ILE A 273 39.39 15.84 -3.31
N ARG A 274 38.66 16.44 -4.25
CA ARG A 274 39.18 17.52 -5.10
C ARG A 274 39.04 18.92 -4.48
N ASN A 275 38.24 19.04 -3.42
CA ASN A 275 37.93 20.30 -2.72
C ASN A 275 37.17 21.33 -3.61
N ASP A 276 36.46 20.86 -4.64
CA ASP A 276 35.66 21.70 -5.53
C ASP A 276 34.33 22.08 -4.85
N ARG A 277 33.92 23.35 -4.97
CA ARG A 277 32.67 23.86 -4.38
C ARG A 277 31.43 23.49 -5.22
N ALA A 278 31.21 22.20 -5.45
CA ALA A 278 30.00 21.69 -6.09
C ALA A 278 28.75 22.09 -5.30
N VAL A 279 27.83 22.81 -5.94
CA VAL A 279 26.50 23.12 -5.40
C VAL A 279 25.62 21.88 -5.57
N LEU A 280 25.06 21.39 -4.47
CA LEU A 280 24.18 20.21 -4.45
C LEU A 280 22.80 20.59 -3.90
N PRO A 281 21.72 19.98 -4.40
CA PRO A 281 20.39 20.00 -3.78
C PRO A 281 20.43 19.62 -2.29
N ARG A 282 19.46 20.11 -1.51
CA ARG A 282 19.47 19.98 -0.04
C ARG A 282 19.60 18.53 0.44
N ASP A 283 18.78 17.62 -0.08
CA ASP A 283 18.76 16.22 0.39
C ASP A 283 20.05 15.47 -0.02
N GLU A 284 20.58 15.76 -1.21
CA GLU A 284 21.86 15.22 -1.69
C GLU A 284 23.06 15.76 -0.91
N PHE A 285 23.08 17.06 -0.59
CA PHE A 285 24.11 17.67 0.25
C PHE A 285 24.11 17.08 1.66
N VAL A 286 22.94 16.92 2.27
CA VAL A 286 22.79 16.29 3.60
C VAL A 286 23.30 14.85 3.57
N PHE A 287 22.98 14.09 2.51
CA PHE A 287 23.50 12.74 2.33
C PHE A 287 25.02 12.71 2.16
N VAL A 288 25.58 13.50 1.23
CA VAL A 288 27.02 13.57 0.94
C VAL A 288 27.82 14.05 2.17
N LYS A 289 27.23 14.91 3.02
CA LYS A 289 27.78 15.26 4.33
C LYS A 289 27.78 14.07 5.31
N LYS A 290 26.70 13.30 5.41
CA LYS A 290 26.63 12.08 6.24
C LYS A 290 27.68 11.04 5.83
N VAL A 291 27.93 10.89 4.53
CA VAL A 291 29.02 10.04 4.00
C VAL A 291 30.39 10.54 4.47
N HIS A 292 30.62 11.85 4.45
CA HIS A 292 31.89 12.42 4.94
C HIS A 292 32.05 12.25 6.45
N GLU A 293 30.97 12.40 7.22
CA GLU A 293 30.97 12.13 8.66
C GLU A 293 31.33 10.66 8.96
N HIS A 294 30.84 9.70 8.16
CA HIS A 294 31.24 8.30 8.25
C HIS A 294 32.74 8.09 7.92
N TYR A 295 33.27 8.73 6.87
CA TYR A 295 34.71 8.70 6.57
C TYR A 295 35.57 9.27 7.72
N LEU A 296 35.09 10.33 8.38
CA LEU A 296 35.82 10.96 9.50
C LEU A 296 35.85 10.13 10.78
N GLN A 297 34.96 9.12 10.94
CA GLN A 297 34.96 8.22 12.11
C GLN A 297 36.18 7.28 12.12
N ASP A 298 36.57 6.72 10.98
CA ASP A 298 37.77 5.90 10.80
C ASP A 298 38.26 6.05 9.36
N ARG A 299 39.26 6.92 9.13
CA ARG A 299 39.76 7.24 7.78
C ARG A 299 40.48 6.08 7.09
N GLU A 300 40.95 5.09 7.85
CA GLU A 300 41.68 3.94 7.30
C GLU A 300 40.69 2.87 6.82
N LYS A 301 39.66 2.58 7.62
CA LYS A 301 38.66 1.54 7.32
C LYS A 301 37.50 2.07 6.48
N ASN A 302 36.98 3.26 6.76
CA ASN A 302 35.76 3.79 6.13
C ASN A 302 36.03 4.50 4.80
N ARG A 303 36.86 3.89 3.94
CA ARG A 303 37.13 4.42 2.60
C ARG A 303 35.84 4.49 1.78
N ILE A 304 35.61 5.64 1.15
CA ILE A 304 34.39 5.90 0.39
C ILE A 304 34.58 5.40 -1.04
N TYR A 305 33.94 4.27 -1.32
CA TYR A 305 33.77 3.67 -2.64
C TYR A 305 32.28 3.74 -3.05
N PRO A 306 31.92 3.47 -4.32
CA PRO A 306 30.51 3.38 -4.71
C PRO A 306 29.71 2.38 -3.86
N GLN A 307 30.31 1.24 -3.48
CA GLN A 307 29.65 0.28 -2.59
C GLN A 307 29.40 0.86 -1.19
N THR A 308 30.32 1.67 -0.64
CA THR A 308 30.13 2.37 0.63
C THR A 308 28.96 3.35 0.55
N ILE A 309 28.85 4.11 -0.55
CA ILE A 309 27.70 5.00 -0.83
C ILE A 309 26.40 4.20 -0.86
N ARG A 310 26.37 3.07 -1.57
CA ARG A 310 25.20 2.18 -1.67
C ARG A 310 24.76 1.70 -0.29
N THR A 311 25.67 1.18 0.53
CA THR A 311 25.35 0.73 1.89
C THR A 311 24.78 1.85 2.76
N ILE A 312 25.30 3.09 2.65
CA ILE A 312 24.78 4.24 3.41
C ILE A 312 23.41 4.71 2.87
N LEU A 313 23.14 4.60 1.56
CA LEU A 313 21.81 4.82 0.96
C LEU A 313 20.79 3.78 1.42
N GLU A 314 21.16 2.50 1.39
CA GLU A 314 20.30 1.38 1.78
C GLU A 314 19.97 1.40 3.29
N ALA A 315 20.81 2.03 4.11
CA ALA A 315 20.57 2.30 5.53
C ALA A 315 19.76 3.60 5.81
N LEU A 316 19.22 4.29 4.79
CA LEU A 316 18.32 5.42 5.00
C LEU A 316 16.87 4.95 5.25
N PRO A 317 16.08 5.66 6.08
CA PRO A 317 14.64 5.43 6.14
C PRO A 317 14.00 5.54 4.74
N PRO A 318 13.06 4.66 4.34
CA PRO A 318 12.52 4.60 2.98
C PRO A 318 12.00 5.94 2.43
N ALA A 319 11.37 6.76 3.27
CA ALA A 319 10.93 8.11 2.89
C ALA A 319 12.06 9.13 2.66
N GLN A 320 13.22 8.96 3.31
CA GLN A 320 14.42 9.75 3.01
C GLN A 320 15.10 9.25 1.74
N LEU A 321 15.25 7.93 1.60
CA LEU A 321 15.80 7.31 0.39
C LEU A 321 15.02 7.72 -0.85
N HIS A 322 13.68 7.63 -0.82
CA HIS A 322 12.84 8.06 -1.93
C HIS A 322 13.05 9.53 -2.33
N ARG A 323 13.24 10.45 -1.36
CA ARG A 323 13.54 11.85 -1.65
C ARG A 323 14.91 12.04 -2.29
N VAL A 324 15.93 11.33 -1.81
CA VAL A 324 17.27 11.36 -2.43
C VAL A 324 17.24 10.81 -3.85
N LEU A 325 16.58 9.66 -4.09
CA LEU A 325 16.43 9.10 -5.43
C LEU A 325 15.71 10.05 -6.38
N LYS A 326 14.61 10.66 -5.92
CA LYS A 326 13.85 11.65 -6.70
C LYS A 326 14.71 12.88 -7.02
N SER A 327 15.42 13.44 -6.04
CA SER A 327 16.31 14.59 -6.23
C SER A 327 17.38 14.29 -7.29
N VAL A 328 18.03 13.13 -7.22
CA VAL A 328 19.07 12.76 -8.20
C VAL A 328 18.48 12.49 -9.58
N GLN A 329 17.25 11.98 -9.69
CA GLN A 329 16.55 11.87 -10.99
C GLN A 329 16.27 13.24 -11.61
N GLU A 330 15.81 14.21 -10.82
CA GLU A 330 15.49 15.56 -11.27
C GLU A 330 16.74 16.36 -11.67
N HIS A 331 17.84 16.27 -10.90
CA HIS A 331 19.05 17.06 -11.14
C HIS A 331 20.09 16.35 -12.02
N GLY A 332 20.24 15.02 -11.87
CA GLY A 332 21.21 14.22 -12.64
C GLY A 332 20.91 14.16 -14.14
N ALA A 333 19.65 14.37 -14.54
CA ALA A 333 19.27 14.55 -15.95
C ALA A 333 19.75 15.88 -16.56
N SER A 334 20.01 16.89 -15.73
CA SER A 334 20.38 18.25 -16.16
C SER A 334 21.88 18.50 -16.22
N THR A 335 22.68 17.81 -15.40
CA THR A 335 24.13 17.80 -15.54
C THR A 335 24.50 17.15 -16.87
N PRO A 336 25.26 17.83 -17.77
CA PRO A 336 25.75 17.20 -18.98
C PRO A 336 26.49 15.93 -18.58
N ARG A 337 26.01 14.77 -19.03
CA ARG A 337 26.67 13.47 -18.82
C ARG A 337 28.11 13.62 -19.33
N ASP A 338 29.08 13.76 -18.43
CA ASP A 338 30.50 13.68 -18.78
C ASP A 338 30.68 12.29 -19.39
N GLY A 339 30.81 12.25 -20.72
CA GLY A 339 30.29 11.15 -21.54
C GLY A 339 30.96 9.80 -21.28
N ARG A 340 32.03 9.79 -20.48
CA ARG A 340 32.72 8.62 -19.95
C ARG A 340 31.78 7.71 -19.16
N PHE A 341 31.05 8.24 -18.18
CA PHE A 341 30.17 7.41 -17.33
C PHE A 341 28.99 6.83 -18.12
N ALA A 342 28.39 7.62 -19.01
CA ALA A 342 27.32 7.12 -19.87
C ALA A 342 27.81 5.99 -20.81
N ARG A 343 29.01 6.14 -21.40
CA ARG A 343 29.63 5.11 -22.25
C ARG A 343 30.07 3.87 -21.47
N GLU A 344 30.48 4.00 -20.22
CA GLU A 344 30.78 2.85 -19.35
C GLU A 344 29.51 2.10 -18.93
N GLU A 345 28.42 2.83 -18.62
CA GLU A 345 27.12 2.23 -18.28
C GLU A 345 26.46 1.55 -19.49
N GLU A 346 26.59 2.12 -20.68
CA GLU A 346 26.15 1.58 -21.97
C GLU A 346 26.92 0.31 -22.34
N ARG A 347 28.26 0.35 -22.30
CA ARG A 347 29.12 -0.85 -22.46
C ARG A 347 28.78 -1.95 -21.45
N ALA A 348 28.60 -1.59 -20.19
CA ALA A 348 28.23 -2.55 -19.14
C ALA A 348 26.80 -3.09 -19.27
N ARG A 349 25.94 -2.50 -20.12
CA ARG A 349 24.65 -3.10 -20.52
C ARG A 349 24.85 -4.08 -21.66
N ASP A 350 25.57 -3.68 -22.71
CA ASP A 350 25.88 -4.53 -23.87
C ASP A 350 26.64 -5.79 -23.45
N ASP A 351 27.67 -5.66 -22.60
CA ASP A 351 28.43 -6.79 -22.04
C ASP A 351 27.54 -7.77 -21.27
N ARG A 352 26.54 -7.26 -20.52
CA ARG A 352 25.58 -8.10 -19.78
C ARG A 352 24.56 -8.78 -20.69
N TYR A 353 24.14 -8.12 -21.76
CA TYR A 353 23.28 -8.70 -22.78
C TYR A 353 24.01 -9.84 -23.51
N HIS A 354 25.21 -9.58 -24.02
CA HIS A 354 26.03 -10.59 -24.69
C HIS A 354 26.47 -11.74 -23.76
N ALA A 355 26.74 -11.48 -22.48
CA ALA A 355 27.05 -12.53 -21.52
C ALA A 355 25.84 -13.45 -21.21
N ARG A 356 24.61 -12.96 -21.39
CA ARG A 356 23.39 -13.77 -21.28
C ARG A 356 23.19 -14.63 -22.52
N ASP A 357 23.20 -14.02 -23.71
CA ASP A 357 23.13 -14.77 -24.98
C ASP A 357 24.21 -15.86 -25.07
N ALA A 358 25.42 -15.57 -24.58
CA ALA A 358 26.52 -16.52 -24.54
C ALA A 358 26.38 -17.65 -23.49
N ARG A 359 25.49 -17.52 -22.51
CA ARG A 359 25.08 -18.64 -21.63
C ARG A 359 23.98 -19.44 -22.27
N ASP A 360 22.92 -18.78 -22.72
CA ASP A 360 21.75 -19.42 -23.34
C ASP A 360 22.18 -20.24 -24.58
N ALA A 361 23.16 -19.76 -25.35
CA ALA A 361 23.78 -20.48 -26.48
C ALA A 361 24.76 -21.61 -26.09
N ARG A 362 25.28 -21.65 -24.86
CA ARG A 362 26.05 -22.79 -24.33
C ARG A 362 25.12 -23.86 -23.82
N ASP A 363 24.14 -23.48 -23.00
CA ASP A 363 23.14 -24.37 -22.44
C ASP A 363 22.39 -25.10 -23.56
N ALA A 364 22.04 -24.41 -24.65
CA ALA A 364 21.45 -25.03 -25.85
C ALA A 364 22.36 -26.08 -26.53
N ARG A 365 23.68 -25.86 -26.60
CA ARG A 365 24.63 -26.83 -27.18
C ARG A 365 24.86 -28.03 -26.27
N ASP A 366 24.91 -27.80 -24.96
CA ASP A 366 25.05 -28.86 -23.96
C ASP A 366 23.78 -29.71 -23.85
N GLU A 367 22.61 -29.15 -24.15
CA GLU A 367 21.34 -29.88 -24.29
C GLU A 367 21.30 -30.71 -25.61
N GLU A 368 21.84 -30.19 -26.71
CA GLU A 368 21.96 -30.91 -28.00
C GLU A 368 22.99 -32.06 -27.95
N HIS A 369 24.08 -31.89 -27.18
CA HIS A 369 25.11 -32.90 -26.97
C HIS A 369 24.84 -33.82 -25.78
N ARG A 370 23.68 -33.67 -25.12
CA ARG A 370 23.27 -34.51 -24.00
C ARG A 370 22.96 -35.90 -24.56
N PRO A 371 23.73 -36.96 -24.21
CA PRO A 371 23.38 -38.30 -24.65
C PRO A 371 21.98 -38.66 -24.13
N PRO A 372 21.17 -39.42 -24.90
CA PRO A 372 19.86 -39.84 -24.45
C PRO A 372 19.98 -40.50 -23.07
N ARG A 373 19.10 -40.10 -22.14
CA ARG A 373 19.15 -40.57 -20.75
C ARG A 373 18.79 -42.05 -20.65
N ASP A 374 19.80 -42.91 -20.83
CA ASP A 374 19.70 -44.33 -20.52
C ASP A 374 19.37 -44.50 -19.03
N GLY A 375 18.16 -44.99 -18.77
CA GLY A 375 17.62 -45.11 -17.41
C GLY A 375 18.35 -46.17 -16.59
N ARG A 376 19.42 -45.78 -15.87
CA ARG A 376 20.09 -46.65 -14.89
C ARG A 376 20.41 -45.97 -13.56
N SER A 377 19.72 -46.48 -12.54
CA SER A 377 20.17 -46.69 -11.16
C SER A 377 21.14 -45.67 -10.53
N SER A 378 20.57 -44.81 -9.68
CA SER A 378 21.28 -44.13 -8.60
C SER A 378 22.19 -45.05 -7.79
N ARG A 379 23.50 -44.76 -7.74
CA ARG A 379 24.40 -45.01 -6.59
C ARG A 379 25.70 -44.21 -6.69
N ASP A 380 26.30 -44.01 -5.52
CA ASP A 380 27.68 -43.52 -5.28
C ASP A 380 28.01 -42.06 -5.62
N TYR A 381 27.51 -41.15 -4.77
CA TYR A 381 28.04 -39.80 -4.61
C TYR A 381 29.24 -39.82 -3.64
N ARG A 382 30.44 -39.42 -4.08
CA ARG A 382 31.60 -39.17 -3.19
C ARG A 382 31.86 -37.67 -3.04
N PRO A 383 32.21 -37.16 -1.84
CA PRO A 383 32.53 -35.75 -1.65
C PRO A 383 33.82 -35.37 -2.38
N ARG A 384 33.88 -34.11 -2.86
CA ARG A 384 35.04 -33.55 -3.56
C ARG A 384 35.82 -32.65 -2.61
N GLU A 385 37.10 -32.96 -2.39
CA GLU A 385 37.96 -32.19 -1.48
C GLU A 385 38.19 -30.74 -1.96
N GLU A 386 38.10 -29.79 -1.02
CA GLU A 386 38.35 -28.37 -1.27
C GLU A 386 39.86 -28.08 -1.27
N ARG A 387 40.34 -27.31 -2.26
CA ARG A 387 41.73 -26.82 -2.31
C ARG A 387 41.79 -25.35 -1.93
N HIS A 388 42.33 -25.05 -0.75
CA HIS A 388 42.63 -23.68 -0.34
C HIS A 388 43.79 -23.09 -1.14
N HIS A 389 43.59 -21.92 -1.73
CA HIS A 389 44.65 -21.10 -2.33
C HIS A 389 44.99 -19.91 -1.42
N HIS A 390 46.20 -19.88 -0.88
CA HIS A 390 46.73 -18.73 -0.15
C HIS A 390 47.29 -17.66 -1.11
N HIS A 391 46.73 -16.45 -1.07
CA HIS A 391 47.37 -15.26 -1.64
C HIS A 391 48.02 -14.41 -0.53
N ARG A 392 49.33 -14.12 -0.68
CA ARG A 392 50.04 -13.13 0.13
C ARG A 392 49.87 -11.73 -0.46
N PRO A 393 49.60 -10.67 0.34
CA PRO A 393 49.70 -9.29 -0.12
C PRO A 393 51.17 -8.83 -0.19
N ARG A 394 51.50 -7.97 -1.18
CA ARG A 394 52.76 -7.21 -1.19
C ARG A 394 52.57 -5.89 -0.46
N TYR A 395 53.46 -5.58 0.48
CA TYR A 395 53.52 -4.27 1.12
C TYR A 395 54.07 -3.22 0.14
N TYR A 396 53.49 -2.01 0.18
CA TYR A 396 54.10 -0.79 -0.36
C TYR A 396 54.20 0.22 0.77
N GLU A 397 55.42 0.59 1.14
CA GLU A 397 55.68 1.68 2.06
C GLU A 397 55.55 3.03 1.34
N ARG A 398 55.00 4.04 2.03
CA ARG A 398 55.14 5.45 1.64
C ARG A 398 55.27 6.36 2.87
N PRO A 399 55.87 7.56 2.71
CA PRO A 399 56.45 8.29 3.83
C PRO A 399 55.44 9.02 4.73
N ARG A 400 55.87 9.31 5.95
CA ARG A 400 55.18 10.18 6.90
C ARG A 400 55.38 11.65 6.52
N GLU A 401 54.30 12.43 6.49
CA GLU A 401 54.34 13.85 6.83
C GLU A 401 53.20 14.15 7.81
N GLU A 402 53.57 14.65 8.99
CA GLU A 402 52.63 15.07 10.02
C GLU A 402 52.29 16.56 9.86
N GLN A 403 51.00 16.90 9.76
CA GLN A 403 50.54 18.24 10.18
C GLN A 403 49.32 18.13 11.08
N ARG A 404 49.49 18.63 12.30
CA ARG A 404 48.49 18.61 13.37
C ARG A 404 47.53 19.79 13.20
N TYR A 405 46.22 19.51 13.14
CA TYR A 405 45.18 20.52 13.36
C TYR A 405 44.26 20.04 14.48
N ALA A 406 44.25 20.78 15.60
CA ALA A 406 43.36 20.54 16.71
C ALA A 406 42.05 21.34 16.52
N PRO A 407 40.87 20.73 16.69
CA PRO A 407 39.60 21.46 16.66
C PRO A 407 39.33 22.18 18.00
N PRO A 408 38.75 23.39 17.99
CA PRO A 408 38.35 24.06 19.23
C PRO A 408 37.13 23.40 19.86
N ARG A 409 37.11 23.35 21.20
CA ARG A 409 35.97 22.92 22.01
C ARG A 409 34.74 23.78 21.69
N ARG A 410 33.55 23.16 21.67
CA ARG A 410 32.27 23.87 21.80
C ARG A 410 31.55 23.38 23.04
N GLU A 411 31.04 24.33 23.81
CA GLU A 411 30.39 24.11 25.10
C GLU A 411 28.97 23.58 24.93
N VAL A 412 28.53 22.84 25.95
CA VAL A 412 27.18 22.29 26.06
C VAL A 412 26.28 23.34 26.73
N MET A 413 25.20 23.71 26.07
CA MET A 413 24.07 24.42 26.67
C MET A 413 22.80 23.60 26.43
N ALA A 414 22.49 22.73 27.39
CA ALA A 414 21.18 22.13 27.50
C ALA A 414 20.20 23.16 28.06
N ARG A 415 18.98 23.22 27.51
CA ARG A 415 17.83 23.84 28.19
C ARG A 415 16.56 23.07 27.90
N ASP A 416 15.94 22.62 28.97
CA ASP A 416 14.70 21.85 29.02
C ASP A 416 13.50 22.72 28.69
N PHE A 417 12.55 22.18 27.92
CA PHE A 417 11.15 22.61 27.92
C PHE A 417 10.24 21.43 27.51
N LEU A 418 9.65 20.77 28.51
CA LEU A 418 8.51 19.87 28.33
C LEU A 418 7.29 20.48 29.05
N PRO A 419 6.16 20.74 28.35
CA PRO A 419 4.91 21.09 28.99
C PRO A 419 4.21 19.85 29.58
N ARG A 420 3.41 20.09 30.62
CA ARG A 420 2.80 19.07 31.49
C ARG A 420 1.72 18.24 30.79
N SER A 421 1.57 16.98 31.23
CA SER A 421 0.45 16.10 30.92
C SER A 421 -0.87 16.65 31.49
N LEU A 422 -1.95 16.52 30.72
CA LEU A 422 -3.32 16.69 31.19
C LEU A 422 -3.95 15.31 31.41
N GLU A 423 -4.49 15.07 32.59
CA GLU A 423 -5.25 13.86 32.90
C GLU A 423 -6.69 13.94 32.35
N PRO A 424 -7.30 12.83 31.91
CA PRO A 424 -8.70 12.79 31.52
C PRO A 424 -9.62 12.66 32.75
N PRO A 425 -10.82 13.28 32.75
CA PRO A 425 -11.79 13.12 33.82
C PRO A 425 -12.45 11.72 33.80
N SER A 426 -12.87 11.27 34.99
CA SER A 426 -13.53 9.97 35.20
C SER A 426 -14.97 9.91 34.66
N PRO A 427 -15.47 8.72 34.27
CA PRO A 427 -16.83 8.57 33.77
C PRO A 427 -17.84 8.47 34.91
N SER A 428 -18.78 9.41 34.98
CA SER A 428 -19.96 9.31 35.85
C SER A 428 -21.00 8.37 35.23
N VAL A 429 -21.24 7.22 35.87
CA VAL A 429 -22.31 6.28 35.51
C VAL A 429 -23.66 6.92 35.78
N VAL A 430 -24.54 6.95 34.78
CA VAL A 430 -25.96 7.32 34.95
C VAL A 430 -26.82 6.17 34.42
N THR A 431 -27.37 5.39 35.33
CA THR A 431 -28.38 4.36 35.06
C THR A 431 -29.74 5.01 34.82
N TRP A 432 -30.41 4.65 33.74
CA TRP A 432 -31.82 4.95 33.53
C TRP A 432 -32.64 3.66 33.52
N ALA A 433 -33.71 3.65 34.31
CA ALA A 433 -34.52 2.48 34.58
C ALA A 433 -35.58 2.22 33.50
N SER A 434 -35.94 0.95 33.37
CA SER A 434 -36.94 0.42 32.44
C SER A 434 -38.34 1.01 32.68
N VAL A 435 -39.07 1.30 31.60
CA VAL A 435 -40.53 1.47 31.65
C VAL A 435 -41.18 0.48 30.69
N VAL A 436 -41.70 -0.61 31.26
CA VAL A 436 -42.53 -1.59 30.55
C VAL A 436 -43.94 -1.01 30.37
N ARG A 437 -44.53 -1.16 29.17
CA ARG A 437 -45.98 -0.98 28.96
C ARG A 437 -46.61 -2.34 28.64
N PRO A 438 -47.79 -2.67 29.21
CA PRO A 438 -48.48 -3.92 28.93
C PRO A 438 -49.21 -3.88 27.58
N ALA A 439 -49.52 -5.07 27.06
CA ALA A 439 -50.30 -5.27 25.84
C ALA A 439 -51.79 -4.91 26.02
N PRO A 440 -52.52 -4.57 24.94
CA PRO A 440 -53.96 -4.31 25.00
C PRO A 440 -54.76 -5.62 25.11
N GLU A 441 -55.78 -5.59 25.95
CA GLU A 441 -56.73 -6.70 26.13
C GLU A 441 -57.71 -6.78 24.94
N THR A 442 -58.10 -8.01 24.60
CA THR A 442 -59.17 -8.30 23.65
C THR A 442 -60.54 -7.97 24.24
N VAL A 443 -61.35 -7.19 23.53
CA VAL A 443 -62.79 -7.04 23.80
C VAL A 443 -63.58 -7.94 22.86
N THR A 444 -64.56 -8.65 23.44
CA THR A 444 -65.52 -9.57 22.81
C THR A 444 -66.57 -8.87 21.97
#